data_AF-A0A174AQL0-F1
#
_entry.id   AF-A0A174AQL0-F1
#
_cell.length_a   1.000
_cell.length_b   1.000
_cell.length_c   1.000
_cell.angle_alpha   90.00
_cell.angle_beta   90.00
_cell.angle_gamma   90.00
#
_symmetry.space_group_name_H-M   'P 1'
#
loop_
_entity.id
_entity.type
_entity.pdbx_description
1 polymer ?
#
loop_
_entity_poly.entity_id
_entity_poly.type
_entity_poly.pdbx_seq_one_letter_code
_entity_poly.pdbx_strand_id
1 'polypeptide(L)'
;MGYETYHIPVNYTDAGKLFGLFEIRNVVEAVLIGLPVLALCARFLPLVITWKITVSLFFLVPTVGFALIGLKDDSLTRYLKTWWIWRQRRRVVTYRGEVHPHESERRYLRQFRCGRP
;
A
#
# COMPACT_ATOMS: atom_id res chain seq x y z
N MET A 1 10.92 39.36 -21.77
CA MET A 1 10.78 38.54 -20.55
C MET A 1 11.35 37.17 -20.89
N GLY A 2 12.59 36.90 -20.48
CA GLY A 2 13.25 35.63 -20.78
C GLY A 2 12.59 34.52 -19.98
N TYR A 3 12.14 33.48 -20.66
CA TYR A 3 11.73 32.25 -20.01
C TYR A 3 13.01 31.56 -19.53
N GLU A 4 13.25 31.52 -18.23
CA GLU A 4 14.26 30.61 -17.70
C GLU A 4 13.66 29.21 -17.71
N THR A 5 14.16 28.37 -18.61
CA THR A 5 13.78 26.97 -18.73
C THR A 5 14.28 26.23 -17.50
N TYR A 6 13.39 25.98 -16.55
CA TYR A 6 13.71 25.22 -15.34
C TYR A 6 13.87 23.74 -15.70
N HIS A 7 15.10 23.25 -15.74
CA HIS A 7 15.39 21.84 -15.99
C HIS A 7 15.19 21.03 -14.71
N ILE A 8 14.06 20.32 -14.62
CA ILE A 8 13.86 19.34 -13.56
C ILE A 8 14.83 18.18 -13.80
N PRO A 9 15.71 17.85 -12.84
CA PRO A 9 16.64 16.74 -13.00
C PRO A 9 15.83 15.45 -13.18
N VAL A 10 16.29 14.59 -14.09
CA VAL A 10 15.60 13.33 -14.48
C VAL A 10 15.26 12.43 -13.29
N ASN A 11 15.97 12.59 -12.17
CA ASN A 11 15.81 11.79 -10.96
C ASN A 11 14.71 12.30 -9.98
N TYR A 12 13.89 13.29 -10.36
CA TYR A 12 12.85 13.83 -9.49
C TYR A 12 11.60 12.93 -9.41
N THR A 13 11.22 12.30 -10.52
CA THR A 13 10.05 11.41 -10.60
C THR A 13 10.36 9.96 -10.18
N ASP A 14 11.63 9.56 -10.27
CA ASP A 14 12.08 8.19 -9.98
C ASP A 14 12.49 7.95 -8.53
N ALA A 15 12.52 9.01 -7.70
CA ALA A 15 12.85 8.94 -6.28
C ALA A 15 11.77 8.15 -5.50
N GLY A 16 11.84 6.81 -5.56
CA GLY A 16 10.88 5.90 -4.92
C GLY A 16 10.32 4.80 -5.82
N LYS A 17 10.66 4.77 -7.11
CA LYS A 17 10.21 3.73 -8.06
C LYS A 17 11.37 2.84 -8.54
N LEU A 18 11.20 1.53 -8.43
CA LEU A 18 12.00 0.51 -9.10
C LEU A 18 11.69 0.52 -10.61
N PHE A 19 12.74 0.58 -11.43
CA PHE A 19 12.64 0.62 -12.91
C PHE A 19 11.79 1.78 -13.46
N GLY A 20 11.54 2.85 -12.68
CA GLY A 20 10.64 3.95 -13.07
C GLY A 20 9.15 3.56 -13.13
N LEU A 21 8.81 2.30 -12.85
CA LEU A 21 7.48 1.72 -13.07
C LEU A 21 6.81 1.30 -11.77
N PHE A 22 7.54 0.65 -10.87
CA PHE A 22 6.97 0.05 -9.66
C PHE A 22 7.41 0.80 -8.42
N GLU A 23 6.49 1.21 -7.56
CA GLU A 23 6.89 1.79 -6.28
C GLU A 23 7.65 0.78 -5.41
N ILE A 24 8.71 1.21 -4.73
CA ILE A 24 9.50 0.35 -3.83
C ILE A 24 8.60 -0.35 -2.79
N ARG A 25 7.55 0.34 -2.32
CA ARG A 25 6.56 -0.21 -1.37
C ARG A 25 5.84 -1.43 -1.94
N ASN A 26 5.35 -1.33 -3.18
CA ASN A 26 4.66 -2.43 -3.86
C ASN A 26 5.63 -3.58 -4.14
N VAL A 27 6.89 -3.30 -4.45
CA VAL A 27 7.92 -4.34 -4.60
C VAL A 27 8.16 -5.09 -3.30
N VAL A 28 8.34 -4.38 -2.18
CA VAL A 28 8.53 -5.02 -0.86
C VAL A 28 7.32 -5.89 -0.49
N GLU A 29 6.10 -5.40 -0.71
CA GLU A 29 4.88 -6.17 -0.44
C GLU A 29 4.74 -7.38 -1.36
N ALA A 30 5.08 -7.23 -2.64
CA ALA A 30 5.08 -8.34 -3.59
C ALA A 30 6.06 -9.44 -3.17
N VAL A 31 7.24 -9.08 -2.64
CA VAL A 31 8.20 -10.05 -2.09
C VAL A 31 7.64 -10.72 -0.83
N LEU A 32 7.03 -9.94 0.08
CA LEU A 32 6.42 -10.47 1.30
C LEU A 32 5.26 -11.42 1.04
N ILE A 33 4.54 -11.27 -0.07
CA ILE A 33 3.46 -12.17 -0.50
C ILE A 33 4.00 -13.34 -1.34
N GLY A 34 4.97 -13.10 -2.23
CA GLY A 34 5.51 -14.10 -3.13
C GLY A 34 6.32 -15.19 -2.41
N LEU A 35 7.14 -14.83 -1.43
CA LEU A 35 7.95 -15.78 -0.65
C LEU A 35 7.11 -16.84 0.08
N PRO A 36 6.06 -16.51 0.86
CA PRO A 36 5.24 -17.51 1.52
C PRO A 36 4.45 -18.36 0.51
N VAL A 37 3.96 -17.79 -0.59
CA VAL A 37 3.29 -18.57 -1.66
C VAL A 37 4.25 -19.60 -2.25
N LEU A 38 5.49 -19.21 -2.56
CA LEU A 38 6.53 -20.12 -3.05
C LEU A 38 6.85 -21.21 -2.04
N ALA A 39 7.03 -20.84 -0.77
CA ALA A 39 7.33 -21.79 0.31
C ALA A 39 6.20 -22.81 0.51
N LEU A 40 4.94 -22.36 0.47
CA LEU A 40 3.76 -23.22 0.55
C LEU A 40 3.72 -24.19 -0.64
N CYS A 41 3.86 -23.70 -1.87
CA CYS A 41 3.91 -24.57 -3.05
C CYS A 41 5.07 -25.58 -2.98
N ALA A 42 6.25 -25.17 -2.49
CA ALA A 42 7.39 -26.06 -2.36
C ALA A 42 7.19 -27.15 -1.29
N ARG A 43 6.45 -26.85 -0.23
CA ARG A 43 6.18 -27.78 0.89
C ARG A 43 5.01 -28.72 0.61
N PHE A 44 3.95 -28.25 -0.05
CA PHE A 44 2.70 -28.99 -0.21
C PHE A 44 2.57 -29.79 -1.51
N LEU A 45 3.43 -29.57 -2.52
CA LEU A 45 3.40 -30.35 -3.76
C LEU A 45 4.47 -31.47 -3.76
N PRO A 46 4.08 -32.73 -3.47
CA PRO A 46 4.94 -33.90 -3.69
C PRO A 46 4.92 -34.34 -5.17
N LEU A 47 5.25 -33.43 -6.09
CA LEU A 47 5.33 -33.71 -7.52
C LEU A 47 6.79 -33.79 -8.00
N VAL A 48 7.01 -34.41 -9.16
CA VAL A 48 8.29 -34.34 -9.88
C VAL A 48 8.71 -32.88 -10.08
N ILE A 49 10.02 -32.61 -9.99
CA ILE A 49 10.58 -31.26 -9.88
C ILE A 49 10.06 -30.32 -10.98
N THR A 50 9.97 -30.80 -12.22
CA THR A 50 9.47 -30.02 -13.36
C THR A 50 8.03 -29.56 -13.16
N TRP A 51 7.13 -30.46 -12.77
CA TRP A 51 5.73 -30.12 -12.52
C TRP A 51 5.55 -29.21 -11.31
N LYS A 52 6.37 -29.43 -10.28
CA LYS A 52 6.34 -28.59 -9.07
C LYS A 52 6.67 -27.14 -9.41
N ILE A 53 7.70 -26.91 -10.24
CA ILE A 53 8.07 -25.56 -10.68
C ILE A 53 6.96 -24.95 -11.55
N THR A 54 6.46 -25.67 -12.56
CA THR A 54 5.40 -25.17 -13.45
C THR A 54 4.16 -24.72 -12.69
N VAL A 55 3.66 -25.54 -11.76
CA VAL A 55 2.48 -25.20 -10.96
C VAL A 55 2.78 -24.03 -10.02
N SER A 56 3.94 -24.01 -9.38
CA SER A 56 4.32 -22.89 -8.50
C SER A 56 4.37 -21.56 -9.25
N LEU A 57 4.90 -21.55 -10.47
CA LEU A 57 4.99 -20.34 -11.29
C LEU A 57 3.62 -19.84 -11.72
N PHE A 58 2.71 -20.77 -12.05
CA PHE A 58 1.33 -20.43 -12.43
C PHE A 58 0.58 -19.70 -11.31
N PHE A 59 0.85 -20.02 -10.04
CA PHE A 59 0.26 -19.30 -8.90
C PHE A 59 1.04 -18.04 -8.52
N LEU A 60 2.37 -18.11 -8.59
CA LEU A 60 3.25 -17.04 -8.15
C LEU A 60 3.19 -15.82 -9.08
N VAL A 61 3.16 -16.01 -10.39
CA VAL A 61 3.16 -14.91 -11.35
C VAL A 61 1.91 -14.02 -11.20
N PRO A 62 0.68 -14.57 -11.13
CA PRO A 62 -0.51 -13.75 -10.89
C PRO A 62 -0.50 -13.06 -9.52
N THR A 63 -0.05 -13.73 -8.46
CA THR A 63 -0.04 -13.13 -7.11
C THR A 63 0.99 -12.00 -6.99
N VAL A 64 2.22 -12.23 -7.45
CA VAL A 64 3.28 -11.22 -7.45
C VAL A 64 2.94 -10.08 -8.42
N GLY A 65 2.43 -10.40 -9.61
CA GLY A 65 2.00 -9.40 -10.59
C GLY A 65 0.89 -8.50 -10.04
N PHE A 66 -0.12 -9.08 -9.38
CA PHE A 66 -1.18 -8.31 -8.72
C PHE A 66 -0.63 -7.42 -7.59
N ALA A 67 0.31 -7.93 -6.80
CA ALA A 67 0.96 -7.16 -5.74
C ALA A 67 1.82 -5.99 -6.28
N LEU A 68 2.47 -6.18 -7.42
CA LEU A 68 3.30 -5.16 -8.07
C LEU A 68 2.48 -4.04 -8.73
N ILE A 69 1.38 -4.40 -9.42
CA ILE A 69 0.46 -3.42 -10.03
C ILE A 69 -0.10 -2.47 -8.94
N GLY A 70 -0.33 -2.99 -7.73
CA GLY A 70 -0.89 -2.21 -6.63
C GLY A 70 -2.36 -1.82 -6.88
N LEU A 71 -2.99 -1.20 -5.89
CA LEU A 71 -4.37 -0.74 -5.99
C LEU A 71 -4.39 0.78 -5.98
N LYS A 72 -4.60 1.39 -7.16
CA LYS A 72 -4.91 2.83 -7.31
C LYS A 72 -3.90 3.72 -6.57
N ASP A 73 -2.63 3.57 -6.91
CA ASP A 73 -1.48 4.34 -6.38
C ASP A 73 -1.15 4.12 -4.89
N ASP A 74 -1.87 3.24 -4.20
CA ASP A 74 -1.59 2.85 -2.83
C ASP A 74 -1.03 1.43 -2.75
N SER A 75 -0.18 1.20 -1.75
CA SER A 75 0.36 -0.12 -1.47
C SER A 75 -0.74 -1.07 -0.97
N LEU A 76 -0.65 -2.34 -1.35
CA LEU A 76 -1.61 -3.40 -1.06
C LEU A 76 -1.85 -3.57 0.45
N THR A 77 -0.82 -3.37 1.27
CA THR A 77 -0.99 -3.41 2.74
C THR A 77 -1.80 -2.23 3.26
N ARG A 78 -1.70 -1.06 2.63
CA ARG A 78 -2.48 0.13 3.00
C ARG A 78 -3.95 -0.06 2.64
N TYR A 79 -4.20 -0.64 1.48
CA TYR A 79 -5.55 -1.09 1.10
C TYR A 79 -6.08 -2.14 2.08
N LEU A 80 -5.30 -3.19 2.38
CA LEU A 80 -5.70 -4.26 3.29
C LEU A 80 -5.97 -3.74 4.71
N LYS A 81 -5.14 -2.82 5.21
CA LYS A 81 -5.33 -2.17 6.51
C LYS A 81 -6.62 -1.35 6.53
N THR A 82 -6.89 -0.57 5.48
CA THR A 82 -8.12 0.20 5.34
C THR A 82 -9.34 -0.71 5.27
N TRP A 83 -9.25 -1.78 4.47
CA TRP A 83 -10.27 -2.81 4.36
C TRP A 83 -10.49 -3.54 5.69
N TRP A 84 -9.43 -3.86 6.44
CA TRP A 84 -9.53 -4.54 7.74
C TRP A 84 -10.18 -3.64 8.79
N ILE A 85 -9.74 -2.38 8.89
CA ILE A 85 -10.35 -1.36 9.76
C ILE A 85 -11.81 -1.20 9.41
N TRP A 86 -12.13 -1.07 8.11
CA TRP A 86 -13.51 -1.02 7.64
C TRP A 86 -14.26 -2.30 8.02
N ARG A 87 -13.71 -3.49 7.78
CA ARG A 87 -14.34 -4.80 8.05
C ARG A 87 -14.69 -4.98 9.53
N GLN A 88 -13.82 -4.51 10.42
CA GLN A 88 -14.01 -4.52 11.87
C GLN A 88 -15.00 -3.44 12.33
N ARG A 89 -14.94 -2.24 11.74
CA ARG A 89 -15.82 -1.10 12.08
C ARG A 89 -17.16 -1.08 11.35
N ARG A 90 -17.44 -2.05 10.46
CA ARG A 90 -18.75 -2.20 9.78
C ARG A 90 -19.94 -2.29 10.74
N ARG A 91 -19.70 -2.59 12.03
CA ARG A 91 -20.73 -2.67 13.07
C ARG A 91 -21.00 -1.37 13.81
N VAL A 92 -20.29 -0.27 13.50
CA VAL A 92 -20.55 1.04 14.09
C VAL A 92 -20.60 2.07 12.97
N VAL A 93 -21.75 2.10 12.29
CA VAL A 93 -22.21 3.30 11.60
C VAL A 93 -22.72 4.23 12.70
N THR A 94 -21.82 4.92 13.41
CA THR A 94 -22.27 6.11 14.13
C THR A 94 -22.72 7.09 13.07
N TYR A 95 -24.04 7.29 13.03
CA TYR A 95 -24.72 8.39 12.39
C TYR A 95 -23.80 9.61 12.40
N ARG A 96 -23.44 10.10 11.22
CA ARG A 96 -22.66 11.31 11.04
C ARG A 96 -23.58 12.49 11.33
N GLY A 97 -23.92 12.66 12.61
CA GLY A 97 -24.41 13.93 13.11
C GLY A 97 -23.35 14.96 12.73
N GLU A 98 -23.79 16.04 12.11
CA GLU A 98 -22.92 17.09 11.64
C GLU A 98 -21.98 17.50 12.77
N VAL A 99 -20.68 17.38 12.54
CA VAL A 99 -19.71 17.97 13.47
C VAL A 99 -19.93 19.46 13.36
N HIS A 100 -20.69 20.03 14.29
CA HIS A 100 -20.84 21.47 14.41
C HIS A 100 -19.41 22.05 14.43
N PRO A 101 -19.05 22.92 13.45
CA PRO A 101 -17.69 23.45 13.30
C PRO A 101 -17.14 24.06 14.60
N HIS A 102 -18.05 24.56 15.44
CA HIS A 102 -17.74 25.21 16.69
C HIS A 102 -17.13 24.27 17.75
N GLU A 103 -17.38 22.95 17.70
CA GLU A 103 -16.90 22.01 18.72
C GLU A 103 -15.47 21.53 18.46
N SER A 104 -15.11 21.34 17.18
CA SER A 104 -13.73 21.00 16.78
C SER A 104 -12.77 22.16 17.07
N GLU A 105 -13.14 23.40 16.75
CA GLU A 105 -12.35 24.60 17.07
C GLU A 105 -12.08 24.76 18.57
N ARG A 106 -13.08 24.50 19.42
CA ARG A 106 -12.91 24.56 20.88
C ARG A 106 -11.89 23.55 21.39
N ARG A 107 -11.74 22.39 20.73
CA ARG A 107 -10.72 21.38 21.08
C ARG A 107 -9.32 21.83 20.67
N TYR A 108 -9.16 22.37 19.46
CA TYR A 108 -7.89 22.96 19.01
C TYR A 108 -7.43 24.11 19.91
N LEU A 109 -8.34 25.01 20.28
CA LEU A 109 -8.02 26.15 21.15
C LEU A 109 -7.64 25.73 22.57
N ARG A 110 -8.26 24.69 23.13
CA ARG A 110 -7.87 24.14 24.44
C ARG A 110 -6.49 23.50 24.39
N GLN A 111 -6.18 22.79 23.31
CA GLN A 111 -4.89 22.14 23.14
C GLN A 111 -3.74 23.14 22.94
N PHE A 112 -4.00 24.26 22.25
CA PHE A 112 -3.06 25.39 22.18
C PHE A 112 -2.87 26.12 23.52
N ARG A 113 -3.90 26.15 24.38
CA ARG A 113 -3.84 26.85 25.67
C ARG A 113 -3.07 26.07 26.74
N CYS A 114 -3.06 24.74 26.67
CA CYS A 114 -2.28 23.87 27.58
C CYS A 114 -0.85 23.57 27.07
N GLY A 115 -0.46 24.10 25.91
CA GLY A 115 0.81 23.76 25.23
C GLY A 115 1.89 24.84 25.28
N ARG A 116 1.80 25.82 26.18
CA ARG A 116 2.93 26.75 26.42
C ARG A 116 3.47 26.55 27.84
N PRO A 117 4.76 26.19 28.01
CA PRO A 117 5.44 26.36 29.30
C PRO A 117 5.53 27.85 29.67
#